data_AF-A0A5S3VTJ1-F1
#
_entry.id   AF-A0A5S3VTJ1-F1
#
_cell.length_a   1.000
_cell.length_b   1.000
_cell.length_c   1.000
_cell.angle_alpha   90.00
_cell.angle_beta   90.00
_cell.angle_gamma   90.00
#
_symmetry.space_group_name_H-M   'P 1'
#
loop_
_entity.id
_entity.type
_entity.pdbx_description
1 polymer ?
#
loop_
_entity_poly.entity_id
_entity_poly.type
_entity_poly.pdbx_seq_one_letter_code
_entity_poly.pdbx_strand_id
1 'polypeptide(L)'
;TAFNSLTQLEFENGIPRNPFINAGAIVTCDALYSRLSAPIHTMLESYRAMSGNDKLCINKVVAQSEYDHRYRNAAMAYLMKSFGNFNNEVEDVLWSYFNFCAIEMNTTELAKSF
;
A
#
# COMPACT_ATOMS: atom_id res chain seq x y z
N THR A 1 -9.49 -17.71 -8.36
CA THR A 1 -8.45 -18.00 -7.36
C THR A 1 -8.47 -16.93 -6.29
N ALA A 2 -7.91 -17.18 -5.10
CA ALA A 2 -7.94 -16.22 -4.00
C ALA A 2 -7.06 -14.99 -4.31
N PHE A 3 -7.58 -13.80 -4.02
CA PHE A 3 -6.93 -12.50 -4.27
C PHE A 3 -5.57 -12.33 -3.55
N ASN A 4 -5.36 -13.04 -2.43
CA ASN A 4 -4.16 -12.95 -1.57
C ASN A 4 -3.43 -14.31 -1.44
N SER A 5 -3.12 -14.98 -2.55
CA SER A 5 -2.49 -16.31 -2.53
C SER A 5 -0.97 -16.23 -2.32
N LEU A 6 -0.50 -16.56 -1.10
CA LEU A 6 0.93 -16.72 -0.80
C LEU A 6 1.58 -17.80 -1.67
N THR A 7 0.87 -18.91 -1.86
CA THR A 7 1.33 -20.02 -2.72
C THR A 7 1.60 -19.56 -4.14
N GLN A 8 0.74 -18.73 -4.71
CA GLN A 8 0.97 -18.21 -6.07
C GLN A 8 2.19 -17.27 -6.09
N LEU A 9 2.32 -16.41 -5.08
CA LEU A 9 3.45 -15.49 -4.97
C LEU A 9 4.78 -16.25 -4.85
N GLU A 10 4.79 -17.38 -4.15
CA GLU A 10 5.94 -18.30 -4.06
C GLU A 10 6.25 -18.95 -5.42
N PHE A 11 5.24 -19.49 -6.12
CA PHE A 11 5.42 -20.06 -7.46
C PHE A 11 5.96 -19.05 -8.49
N GLU A 12 5.65 -17.77 -8.30
CA GLU A 12 6.10 -16.68 -9.16
C GLU A 12 7.39 -16.01 -8.64
N ASN A 13 8.12 -16.67 -7.72
CA ASN A 13 9.39 -16.21 -7.15
C ASN A 13 9.30 -14.79 -6.58
N GLY A 14 8.25 -14.50 -5.81
CA GLY A 14 8.05 -13.20 -5.16
C GLY A 14 7.65 -12.07 -6.10
N ILE A 15 7.34 -12.36 -7.38
CA ILE A 15 6.84 -11.36 -8.33
C ILE A 15 5.31 -11.40 -8.35
N PRO A 16 4.61 -10.37 -7.87
CA PRO A 16 3.15 -10.33 -7.91
C PRO A 16 2.63 -10.09 -9.34
N ARG A 17 1.49 -10.71 -9.67
CA ARG A 17 0.91 -10.67 -11.03
C ARG A 17 0.54 -9.30 -11.58
N ASN A 18 0.15 -8.38 -10.70
CA ASN A 18 -0.32 -7.05 -11.07
C ASN A 18 -0.32 -6.15 -9.82
N PRO A 19 -0.30 -4.82 -9.98
CA PRO A 19 -0.26 -3.89 -8.85
C PRO A 19 -1.59 -3.78 -8.07
N PHE A 20 -2.68 -4.40 -8.55
CA PHE A 20 -4.02 -4.27 -7.95
C PHE A 20 -4.32 -5.32 -6.88
N ILE A 21 -3.51 -6.38 -6.76
CA ILE A 21 -3.56 -7.32 -5.62
C ILE A 21 -2.68 -6.82 -4.48
N ASN A 22 -2.92 -7.24 -3.24
CA ASN A 22 -2.18 -6.74 -2.07
C ASN A 22 -0.66 -6.82 -2.24
N ALA A 23 -0.13 -7.97 -2.66
CA ALA A 23 1.32 -8.13 -2.87
C ALA A 23 1.87 -7.12 -3.91
N GLY A 24 1.11 -6.88 -4.99
CA GLY A 24 1.45 -5.91 -6.02
C GLY A 24 1.42 -4.46 -5.53
N ALA A 25 0.40 -4.11 -4.77
CA ALA A 25 0.29 -2.78 -4.18
C ALA A 25 1.39 -2.52 -3.14
N ILE A 26 1.72 -3.54 -2.33
CA ILE A 26 2.77 -3.49 -1.32
C ILE A 26 4.16 -3.32 -1.96
N VAL A 27 4.51 -4.09 -3.01
CA VAL A 27 5.80 -3.89 -3.71
C VAL A 27 5.84 -2.57 -4.47
N THR A 28 4.70 -2.06 -4.95
CA THR A 28 4.61 -0.73 -5.54
C THR A 28 4.88 0.35 -4.48
N CYS A 29 4.36 0.16 -3.26
CA CYS A 29 4.66 1.03 -2.12
C CYS A 29 6.15 1.00 -1.76
N ASP A 30 6.78 -0.19 -1.73
CA ASP A 30 8.23 -0.36 -1.54
C ASP A 30 9.04 0.42 -2.59
N ALA A 31 8.65 0.31 -3.86
CA ALA A 31 9.30 1.05 -4.94
C ALA A 31 9.19 2.58 -4.73
N LEU A 32 8.07 3.09 -4.21
CA LEU A 32 7.93 4.53 -3.97
C LEU A 32 8.63 5.00 -2.69
N TYR A 33 8.75 4.13 -1.68
CA TYR A 33 9.15 4.50 -0.32
C TYR A 33 10.49 5.25 -0.26
N SER A 34 11.53 4.75 -0.93
CA SER A 34 12.86 5.39 -0.93
C SER A 34 13.02 6.54 -1.95
N ARG A 35 12.02 6.74 -2.81
CA ARG A 35 12.02 7.79 -3.84
C ARG A 35 11.30 9.07 -3.39
N LEU A 36 10.57 8.99 -2.29
CA LEU A 36 9.81 10.10 -1.73
C LEU A 36 10.34 10.44 -0.35
N SER A 37 10.59 11.72 -0.08
CA SER A 37 11.05 12.18 1.24
C SER A 37 9.99 12.01 2.34
N ALA A 38 8.71 12.05 1.97
CA ALA A 38 7.58 11.85 2.86
C ALA A 38 6.44 11.10 2.15
N PRO A 39 6.55 9.76 1.97
CA PRO A 39 5.62 8.97 1.14
C PRO A 39 4.14 9.19 1.50
N ILE A 40 3.81 9.15 2.79
CA ILE A 40 2.45 9.38 3.33
C ILE A 40 1.92 10.75 2.93
N HIS A 41 2.72 11.79 3.14
CA HIS A 41 2.32 13.16 2.83
C HIS A 41 2.18 13.37 1.31
N THR A 42 3.16 12.93 0.51
CA THR A 42 3.13 13.07 -0.95
C THR A 42 1.91 12.39 -1.56
N MET A 43 1.55 11.21 -1.07
CA MET A 43 0.36 10.49 -1.55
C MET A 43 -0.93 11.24 -1.19
N LEU A 44 -1.06 11.70 0.05
CA LEU A 44 -2.23 12.46 0.49
C LEU A 44 -2.41 13.75 -0.32
N GLU A 45 -1.33 14.50 -0.56
CA GLU A 45 -1.36 15.71 -1.39
C GLU A 45 -1.76 15.40 -2.84
N SER A 46 -1.32 14.25 -3.38
CA SER A 46 -1.71 13.81 -4.72
C SER A 46 -3.23 13.59 -4.81
N TYR A 47 -3.84 12.91 -3.82
CA TYR A 47 -5.30 12.73 -3.78
C TYR A 47 -6.06 14.03 -3.52
N ARG A 48 -5.52 14.94 -2.69
CA ARG A 48 -6.10 16.28 -2.50
C ARG A 48 -6.16 17.06 -3.82
N ALA A 49 -5.06 17.04 -4.57
CA ALA A 49 -4.99 17.68 -5.88
C ALA A 49 -5.96 17.07 -6.90
N MET A 50 -6.05 15.74 -6.98
CA MET A 50 -6.93 15.04 -7.93
C MET A 50 -8.42 15.21 -7.58
N SER A 51 -8.79 15.09 -6.30
CA SER A 51 -10.18 15.24 -5.85
C SER A 51 -10.67 16.69 -5.86
N GLY A 52 -9.74 17.66 -5.85
CA GLY A 52 -10.03 19.08 -5.63
C GLY A 52 -10.48 19.40 -4.20
N ASN A 53 -10.18 18.52 -3.23
CA ASN A 53 -10.49 18.72 -1.81
C ASN A 53 -9.20 18.69 -0.99
N ASP A 54 -8.77 19.85 -0.50
CA ASP A 54 -7.60 20.02 0.37
C ASP A 54 -7.81 19.46 1.79
N LYS A 55 -9.04 19.12 2.17
CA LYS A 55 -9.41 18.59 3.49
C LYS A 55 -9.40 17.08 3.58
N LEU A 56 -9.10 16.35 2.49
CA LEU A 56 -8.94 14.90 2.58
C LEU A 56 -7.95 14.56 3.69
N CYS A 57 -8.26 13.54 4.46
CA CYS A 57 -7.48 13.13 5.60
C CYS A 57 -7.32 11.61 5.62
N ILE A 58 -6.32 11.17 6.37
CA ILE A 58 -6.11 9.76 6.65
C ILE A 58 -6.86 9.44 7.95
N ASN A 59 -7.71 8.42 7.91
CA ASN A 59 -8.33 7.87 9.10
C ASN A 59 -7.29 7.10 9.91
N LYS A 60 -6.75 7.76 10.93
CA LYS A 60 -5.72 7.17 11.80
C LYS A 60 -6.21 5.94 12.57
N VAL A 61 -7.51 5.86 12.87
CA VAL A 61 -8.09 4.70 13.57
C VAL A 61 -8.09 3.49 12.64
N VAL A 62 -8.47 3.66 11.38
CA VAL A 62 -8.42 2.60 10.37
C VAL A 62 -6.97 2.19 10.09
N ALA A 63 -6.07 3.14 9.84
CA ALA A 63 -4.65 2.85 9.59
C ALA A 63 -4.01 2.06 10.74
N GLN A 64 -4.27 2.45 11.99
CA GLN A 64 -3.78 1.72 13.17
C GLN A 64 -4.40 0.33 13.27
N SER A 65 -5.71 0.21 13.05
CA SER A 65 -6.40 -1.08 13.09
C SER A 65 -5.85 -2.05 12.04
N GLU A 66 -5.56 -1.58 10.82
CA GLU A 66 -4.95 -2.41 9.78
C GLU A 66 -3.51 -2.82 10.15
N TYR A 67 -2.74 -1.89 10.71
CA TYR A 67 -1.39 -2.16 11.19
C TYR A 67 -1.37 -3.23 12.29
N ASP A 68 -2.30 -3.20 13.23
CA ASP A 68 -2.39 -4.18 14.32
C ASP A 68 -2.73 -5.60 13.82
N HIS A 69 -3.33 -5.71 12.62
CA HIS A 69 -3.74 -6.97 11.98
C HIS A 69 -2.94 -7.31 10.71
N ARG A 70 -1.75 -6.71 10.54
CA ARG A 70 -0.95 -6.74 9.30
C ARG A 70 -0.36 -8.07 8.87
N TYR A 71 -0.50 -9.14 9.67
CA TYR A 71 0.28 -10.38 9.56
C TYR A 71 0.36 -10.98 8.16
N ARG A 72 -0.76 -11.01 7.42
CA ARG A 72 -0.78 -11.56 6.05
C ARG A 72 0.00 -10.69 5.05
N ASN A 73 -0.12 -9.37 5.18
CA ASN A 73 0.62 -8.43 4.34
C ASN A 73 2.12 -8.47 4.67
N ALA A 74 2.48 -8.59 5.95
CA ALA A 74 3.86 -8.82 6.38
C ALA A 74 4.42 -10.13 5.82
N ALA A 75 3.67 -11.23 5.87
CA ALA A 75 4.09 -12.50 5.27
C ALA A 75 4.36 -12.37 3.76
N MET A 76 3.49 -11.69 3.01
CA MET A 76 3.72 -11.42 1.58
C MET A 76 4.97 -10.55 1.36
N ALA A 77 5.15 -9.48 2.14
CA ALA A 77 6.30 -8.59 2.02
C ALA A 77 7.64 -9.29 2.32
N TYR A 78 7.71 -10.07 3.41
CA TYR A 78 8.90 -10.86 3.73
C TYR A 78 9.19 -11.93 2.68
N LEU A 79 8.14 -12.57 2.12
CA LEU A 79 8.31 -13.52 1.02
C LEU A 79 8.92 -12.84 -0.21
N MET A 80 8.39 -11.69 -0.63
CA MET A 80 8.97 -10.90 -1.73
C MET A 80 10.41 -10.46 -1.42
N LYS A 81 10.71 -10.06 -0.18
CA LYS A 81 12.07 -9.70 0.27
C LYS A 81 13.03 -10.89 0.17
N SER A 82 12.59 -12.09 0.52
CA SER A 82 13.41 -13.31 0.41
C SER A 82 13.78 -13.68 -1.03
N PHE A 83 12.96 -13.27 -2.01
CA PHE A 83 13.25 -13.42 -3.43
C PHE A 83 13.95 -12.20 -4.06
N GLY A 84 14.30 -11.18 -3.27
CA GLY A 84 14.98 -9.98 -3.74
C GLY A 84 14.07 -8.97 -4.46
N ASN A 85 12.74 -9.10 -4.33
CA ASN A 85 11.76 -8.20 -4.93
C ASN A 85 11.19 -7.18 -3.93
N PHE A 86 11.93 -6.86 -2.86
CA PHE A 86 11.54 -5.88 -1.85
C PHE A 86 12.79 -5.33 -1.18
N ASN A 87 12.97 -4.00 -1.15
CA ASN A 87 14.26 -3.40 -0.79
C ASN A 87 14.27 -2.74 0.59
N ASN A 88 13.16 -2.13 1.00
CA ASN A 88 13.10 -1.36 2.24
C ASN A 88 12.73 -2.23 3.44
N GLU A 89 12.67 -1.62 4.62
CA GLU A 89 12.18 -2.29 5.83
C GLU A 89 10.67 -2.53 5.75
N VAL A 90 10.27 -3.78 6.00
CA VAL A 90 8.89 -4.24 5.78
C VAL A 90 7.90 -3.45 6.60
N GLU A 91 8.21 -3.20 7.86
CA GLU A 91 7.33 -2.47 8.79
C GLU A 91 7.11 -1.02 8.35
N ASP A 92 8.15 -0.36 7.83
CA ASP A 92 8.08 1.03 7.38
C ASP A 92 7.23 1.20 6.11
N VAL A 93 7.40 0.27 5.16
CA VAL A 93 6.59 0.24 3.93
C VAL A 93 5.14 -0.11 4.25
N LEU A 94 4.90 -1.09 5.12
CA LEU A 94 3.54 -1.45 5.52
C LEU A 94 2.84 -0.30 6.22
N TRP A 95 3.54 0.44 7.08
CA TRP A 95 2.98 1.64 7.69
C TRP A 95 2.53 2.66 6.64
N SER A 96 3.34 2.89 5.61
CA SER A 96 2.97 3.77 4.49
C SER A 96 1.77 3.23 3.70
N TYR A 97 1.77 1.94 3.39
CA TYR A 97 0.70 1.25 2.67
C TYR A 97 -0.66 1.37 3.38
N PHE A 98 -0.72 1.13 4.70
CA PHE A 98 -1.97 1.26 5.47
C PHE A 98 -2.45 2.71 5.56
N ASN A 99 -1.53 3.68 5.64
CA ASN A 99 -1.89 5.10 5.57
C ASN A 99 -2.47 5.47 4.20
N PHE A 100 -2.02 4.85 3.10
CA PHE A 100 -2.62 5.05 1.78
C PHE A 100 -4.04 4.45 1.70
N CYS A 101 -4.24 3.25 2.25
CA CYS A 101 -5.53 2.57 2.27
C CYS A 101 -6.58 3.28 3.14
N ALA A 102 -6.12 4.05 4.14
CA ALA A 102 -6.98 4.76 5.07
C ALA A 102 -7.30 6.21 4.67
N ILE A 103 -7.02 6.63 3.42
CA ILE A 103 -7.46 7.94 2.92
C ILE A 103 -9.00 7.93 2.81
N GLU A 104 -9.66 8.82 3.55
CA GLU A 104 -11.12 8.91 3.55
C GLU A 104 -11.62 9.77 2.41
N MET A 105 -12.54 9.23 1.62
CA MET A 105 -13.16 9.91 0.49
C MET A 105 -14.63 9.51 0.39
N ASN A 106 -15.48 10.47 0.02
CA ASN A 106 -16.84 10.19 -0.42
C ASN A 106 -16.89 9.84 -1.92
N THR A 107 -18.06 9.43 -2.41
CA THR A 107 -18.25 9.01 -3.81
C THR A 107 -17.95 10.10 -4.83
N THR A 108 -18.18 11.37 -4.50
CA THR A 108 -17.88 12.51 -5.40
C THR A 108 -16.38 12.75 -5.49
N GLU A 109 -15.67 12.70 -4.38
CA GLU A 109 -14.21 12.83 -4.34
C GLU A 109 -13.53 11.68 -5.09
N LEU A 110 -14.03 10.46 -4.89
CA LEU A 110 -13.54 9.28 -5.59
C LEU A 110 -13.72 9.42 -7.10
N ALA A 111 -14.92 9.82 -7.55
CA ALA A 111 -15.22 9.98 -8.98
C ALA A 111 -14.41 11.08 -9.67
N LYS A 112 -13.86 12.04 -8.93
CA LYS A 112 -12.97 13.09 -9.48
C LYS A 112 -11.51 12.67 -9.55
N SER A 113 -11.12 11.63 -8.81
CA SER A 113 -9.72 11.26 -8.62
C SER A 113 -9.22 10.21 -9.63
N PHE A 114 -10.04 9.84 -10.62
CA PHE A 114 -9.77 8.86 -11.66
C PHE A 114 -10.34 9.27 -13.01
#